data_AF-A0A098FZX3-F1
#
_entry.id   AF-A0A098FZX3-F1
#
_cell.length_a   1.000
_cell.length_b   1.000
_cell.length_c   1.000
_cell.angle_alpha   90.00
_cell.angle_beta   90.00
_cell.angle_gamma   90.00
#
_symmetry.space_group_name_H-M   'P 1'
#
loop_
_entity.id
_entity.type
_entity.pdbx_description
1 polymer ?
#
loop_
_entity_poly.entity_id
_entity_poly.type
_entity_poly.pdbx_seq_one_letter_code
_entity_poly.pdbx_strand_id
1 'polypeptide(L)'
;MPAPTLPANLKDPLFKCMEVSGTTIEGSQYFADQFKGLLIATKTQDQFSDLLNRVQDFAKYTAFKLRSSSEPWLGQINDSSDYKKMQAEMALSAARDLDNMKLGTSNKAAFEFAISDKSEFLRGYSADGQALDPKSLGSMDTLFNSYLAEHNMVSEGSVLYEATDQGKPKKDAQGVAIKADPQQVRDLINDPQQGYAKYLEGKGVNVTCQEQQYPSPQKDMQAQQAVKDAVAVKESLEASSVEVETPTAETQSTMKAGG
;
A
#
# COMPACT_ATOMS: atom_id res chain seq x y z
N MET A 1 2.11 -29.18 -34.12
CA MET A 1 1.22 -29.06 -32.93
C MET A 1 0.14 -28.05 -33.25
N PRO A 2 -1.13 -28.28 -32.86
CA PRO A 2 -2.19 -27.30 -33.06
C PRO A 2 -1.84 -25.99 -32.33
N ALA A 3 -2.27 -24.85 -32.89
CA ALA A 3 -2.08 -23.56 -32.25
C ALA A 3 -2.80 -23.56 -30.90
N PRO A 4 -2.17 -23.07 -29.83
CA PRO A 4 -2.82 -22.99 -28.53
C PRO A 4 -4.05 -22.08 -28.63
N THR A 5 -5.18 -22.54 -28.10
CA THR A 5 -6.44 -21.79 -28.08
C THR A 5 -6.84 -21.52 -26.64
N LEU A 6 -7.38 -20.33 -26.39
CA LEU A 6 -7.91 -19.96 -25.08
C LEU A 6 -9.35 -20.48 -24.95
N PRO A 7 -9.72 -21.10 -23.82
CA PRO A 7 -11.09 -21.50 -23.58
C PRO A 7 -12.00 -20.28 -23.50
N ALA A 8 -13.22 -20.39 -24.06
CA ALA A 8 -14.19 -19.29 -24.11
C ALA A 8 -14.62 -18.81 -22.70
N ASN A 9 -14.56 -19.69 -21.69
CA ASN A 9 -14.68 -19.33 -20.28
C ASN A 9 -13.39 -19.73 -19.55
N LEU A 10 -12.58 -18.72 -19.23
CA LEU A 10 -11.30 -18.89 -18.55
C LEU A 10 -11.43 -19.09 -17.03
N LYS A 11 -12.57 -18.77 -16.42
CA LYS A 11 -12.68 -18.71 -14.96
C LYS A 11 -12.51 -20.08 -14.30
N ASP A 12 -13.33 -21.05 -14.67
CA ASP A 12 -13.33 -22.37 -14.02
C ASP A 12 -12.05 -23.18 -14.29
N PRO A 13 -11.51 -23.21 -15.53
CA PRO A 13 -10.22 -23.86 -15.79
C PRO A 13 -9.09 -23.23 -14.98
N LEU A 14 -9.08 -21.90 -14.85
CA LEU A 14 -8.04 -21.18 -14.11
C LEU A 14 -8.08 -21.49 -12.62
N PHE A 15 -9.26 -21.55 -12.00
CA PHE A 15 -9.38 -21.96 -10.59
C PHE A 15 -8.91 -23.39 -10.35
N LYS A 16 -9.24 -24.33 -11.24
CA LYS A 16 -8.74 -25.72 -11.14
C LYS A 16 -7.23 -25.79 -11.27
N CYS A 17 -6.64 -25.02 -12.20
CA CYS A 17 -5.20 -24.93 -12.32
C CYS A 17 -4.55 -24.35 -11.06
N MET A 18 -5.14 -23.30 -10.46
CA MET A 18 -4.67 -22.74 -9.19
C MET A 18 -4.77 -23.76 -8.04
N GLU A 19 -5.87 -24.52 -7.95
CA GLU A 19 -6.04 -25.54 -6.92
C GLU A 19 -4.96 -26.64 -6.99
N VAL A 20 -4.68 -27.14 -8.19
CA VAL A 20 -3.66 -28.18 -8.40
C VAL A 20 -2.25 -27.64 -8.19
N SER A 21 -1.95 -26.46 -8.77
CA SER A 21 -0.60 -25.87 -8.73
C SER A 21 -0.25 -25.22 -7.39
N GLY A 22 -1.23 -24.87 -6.56
CA GLY A 22 -1.03 -24.21 -5.27
C GLY A 22 -0.46 -25.09 -4.16
N THR A 23 -0.21 -26.37 -4.45
CA THR A 23 0.38 -27.33 -3.50
C THR A 23 1.90 -27.22 -3.39
N THR A 24 2.57 -26.64 -4.40
CA THR A 24 4.03 -26.46 -4.44
C THR A 24 4.40 -25.08 -4.97
N ILE A 25 5.55 -24.56 -4.55
CA ILE A 25 6.04 -23.27 -5.02
C ILE A 25 6.35 -23.36 -6.53
N GLU A 26 7.04 -24.42 -6.94
CA GLU A 26 7.42 -24.68 -8.32
C GLU A 26 6.20 -24.86 -9.23
N GLY A 27 5.17 -25.56 -8.75
CA GLY A 27 3.92 -25.76 -9.49
C GLY A 27 3.22 -24.44 -9.78
N SER A 28 3.06 -23.59 -8.76
CA SER A 28 2.42 -22.28 -8.90
C SER A 28 3.21 -21.33 -9.81
N GLN A 29 4.55 -21.34 -9.71
CA GLN A 29 5.43 -20.54 -10.57
C GLN A 29 5.36 -21.01 -12.02
N TYR A 30 5.46 -22.33 -12.24
CA TYR A 30 5.35 -22.93 -13.57
C TYR A 30 4.00 -22.59 -14.22
N PHE A 31 2.90 -22.66 -13.47
CA PHE A 31 1.59 -22.27 -13.96
C PHE A 31 1.55 -20.81 -14.43
N ALA A 32 2.09 -19.88 -13.63
CA ALA A 32 2.14 -18.47 -14.01
C ALA A 32 2.97 -18.23 -15.28
N ASP A 33 4.11 -18.91 -15.40
CA ASP A 33 4.99 -18.80 -16.57
C ASP A 33 4.34 -19.39 -17.83
N GLN A 34 3.67 -20.54 -17.72
CA GLN A 34 2.92 -21.13 -18.83
C GLN A 34 1.73 -20.27 -19.25
N PHE A 35 1.00 -19.69 -18.29
CA PHE A 35 -0.12 -18.80 -18.58
C PHE A 35 0.35 -17.54 -19.31
N LYS A 36 1.46 -16.94 -18.87
CA LYS A 36 2.11 -15.83 -19.59
C LYS A 36 2.52 -16.24 -21.01
N GLY A 37 3.17 -17.40 -21.17
CA GLY A 37 3.57 -17.93 -22.47
C GLY A 37 2.38 -18.12 -23.42
N LEU A 38 1.25 -18.61 -22.91
CA LEU A 38 0.01 -18.79 -23.66
C LEU A 38 -0.56 -17.45 -24.15
N LEU A 39 -0.58 -16.43 -23.31
CA LEU A 39 -1.06 -15.09 -23.68
C LEU A 39 -0.18 -14.42 -24.74
N ILE A 40 1.15 -14.59 -24.63
CA ILE A 40 2.10 -14.10 -25.64
C ILE A 40 1.89 -14.83 -26.97
N ALA A 41 1.75 -16.15 -26.95
CA ALA A 41 1.57 -16.96 -28.15
C ALA A 41 0.25 -16.62 -28.89
N THR A 42 -0.80 -16.27 -28.15
CA THR A 42 -2.11 -15.90 -28.69
C THR A 42 -2.25 -14.40 -28.98
N LYS A 43 -1.25 -13.57 -28.63
CA LYS A 43 -1.28 -12.10 -28.73
C LYS A 43 -2.46 -11.46 -28.00
N THR A 44 -2.89 -12.05 -26.89
CA THR A 44 -4.02 -11.58 -26.07
C THR A 44 -3.57 -11.03 -24.70
N GLN A 45 -2.26 -10.84 -24.52
CA GLN A 45 -1.69 -10.37 -23.25
C GLN A 45 -2.33 -9.08 -22.75
N ASP A 46 -2.54 -8.10 -23.62
CA ASP A 46 -3.11 -6.81 -23.21
C ASP A 46 -4.55 -6.97 -22.70
N GLN A 47 -5.34 -7.84 -23.36
CA GLN A 47 -6.72 -8.16 -22.98
C GLN A 47 -6.81 -8.88 -21.62
N PHE A 48 -5.82 -9.70 -21.28
CA PHE A 48 -5.81 -10.51 -20.06
C PHE A 48 -4.71 -10.10 -19.07
N SER A 49 -4.21 -8.87 -19.17
CA SER A 49 -3.13 -8.35 -18.32
C SER A 49 -3.50 -8.39 -16.84
N ASP A 50 -4.72 -7.99 -16.49
CA ASP A 50 -5.24 -8.09 -15.12
C ASP A 50 -5.30 -9.53 -14.61
N LEU A 51 -5.69 -10.47 -15.48
CA LEU A 51 -5.77 -11.88 -15.11
C LEU A 51 -4.38 -12.48 -14.94
N LEU A 52 -3.43 -12.10 -15.79
CA LEU A 52 -2.03 -12.49 -15.67
C LEU A 52 -1.44 -11.98 -14.35
N ASN A 53 -1.70 -10.72 -13.99
CA ASN A 53 -1.25 -10.15 -12.72
C ASN A 53 -1.80 -10.96 -11.54
N ARG A 54 -3.09 -11.32 -11.55
CA ARG A 54 -3.69 -12.17 -10.49
C ARG A 54 -3.06 -13.56 -10.41
N VAL A 55 -2.73 -14.18 -11.53
CA VAL A 55 -2.04 -15.48 -11.56
C VAL A 55 -0.61 -15.36 -11.00
N GLN A 56 0.09 -14.27 -11.32
CA GLN A 56 1.41 -13.99 -10.76
C GLN A 56 1.34 -13.72 -9.26
N ASP A 57 0.35 -12.97 -8.81
CA ASP A 57 0.10 -12.71 -7.40
C ASP A 57 -0.25 -14.01 -6.65
N PHE A 58 -1.00 -14.92 -7.28
CA PHE A 58 -1.24 -16.26 -6.74
C PHE A 58 0.06 -17.07 -6.57
N ALA A 59 0.97 -17.04 -7.55
CA ALA A 59 2.26 -17.73 -7.43
C ALA A 59 3.11 -17.15 -6.28
N LYS A 60 3.16 -15.81 -6.18
CA LYS A 60 3.82 -15.12 -5.05
C LYS A 60 3.19 -15.49 -3.71
N TYR A 61 1.87 -15.48 -3.63
CA TYR A 61 1.13 -15.86 -2.43
C TYR A 61 1.44 -17.29 -2.00
N THR A 62 1.46 -18.22 -2.95
CA THR A 62 1.82 -19.63 -2.71
C THR A 62 3.25 -19.75 -2.20
N ALA A 63 4.18 -19.00 -2.79
CA ALA A 63 5.56 -18.94 -2.33
C ALA A 63 5.66 -18.43 -0.87
N PHE A 64 4.96 -17.34 -0.53
CA PHE A 64 4.94 -16.80 0.84
C PHE A 64 4.30 -17.77 1.84
N LYS A 65 3.24 -18.48 1.44
CA LYS A 65 2.57 -19.44 2.31
C LYS A 65 3.43 -20.69 2.59
N LEU A 66 4.07 -21.22 1.55
CA LEU A 66 4.78 -22.50 1.64
C LEU A 66 6.25 -22.35 2.08
N ARG A 67 6.84 -21.16 1.93
CA ARG A 67 8.19 -20.89 2.42
C ARG A 67 8.16 -20.80 3.94
N SER A 68 8.45 -21.91 4.61
CA SER A 68 8.71 -21.92 6.04
C SER A 68 10.18 -21.57 6.29
N SER A 69 10.43 -20.51 7.05
CA SER A 69 11.74 -20.19 7.62
C SER A 69 12.07 -21.02 8.86
N SER A 70 11.17 -21.92 9.28
CA SER A 70 11.45 -22.84 10.38
C SER A 70 12.58 -23.78 10.00
N GLU A 71 13.53 -24.02 10.90
CA GLU A 71 14.53 -25.08 10.78
C GLU A 71 14.12 -26.24 11.70
N PRO A 72 13.21 -27.14 11.27
CA PRO A 72 12.65 -28.17 12.16
C PRO A 72 13.75 -29.13 12.63
N TRP A 73 14.79 -29.29 11.81
CA TRP A 73 15.99 -30.08 12.09
C TRP A 73 16.82 -29.53 13.25
N LEU A 74 16.69 -28.23 13.57
CA LEU A 74 17.30 -27.62 14.75
C LEU A 74 16.36 -27.63 15.97
N GLY A 75 15.22 -28.31 15.89
CA GLY A 75 14.21 -28.33 16.94
C GLY A 75 13.41 -27.02 17.03
N GLN A 76 13.52 -26.12 16.06
CA GLN A 76 12.70 -24.92 15.98
C GLN A 76 11.32 -25.28 15.42
N ILE A 77 10.38 -25.59 16.32
CA ILE A 77 8.97 -25.71 15.96
C ILE A 77 8.44 -24.29 15.81
N ASN A 78 7.92 -23.99 14.62
CA ASN A 78 7.41 -22.66 14.32
C ASN A 78 5.92 -22.64 14.62
N ASP A 79 5.60 -22.25 15.86
CA ASP A 79 4.24 -22.12 16.41
C ASP A 79 3.42 -20.98 15.77
N SER A 80 4.00 -20.28 14.79
CA SER A 80 3.28 -19.24 14.04
C SER A 80 2.28 -19.86 13.04
N SER A 81 1.09 -19.28 12.97
CA SER A 81 0.07 -19.67 12.00
C SER A 81 0.52 -19.41 10.56
N ASP A 82 -0.06 -20.12 9.58
CA ASP A 82 0.20 -19.90 8.15
C ASP A 82 0.02 -18.43 7.74
N TYR A 83 -0.98 -17.75 8.34
CA TYR A 83 -1.22 -16.33 8.10
C TYR A 83 -0.04 -15.47 8.58
N LYS A 84 0.45 -15.69 9.80
CA LYS A 84 1.59 -14.93 10.33
C LYS A 84 2.87 -15.18 9.54
N LYS A 85 3.12 -16.43 9.14
CA LYS A 85 4.24 -16.80 8.27
C LYS A 85 4.19 -16.05 6.93
N MET A 86 3.02 -16.09 6.29
CA MET A 86 2.78 -15.40 5.03
C MET A 86 3.00 -13.89 5.18
N GLN A 87 2.48 -13.26 6.23
CA GLN A 87 2.68 -11.84 6.50
C GLN A 87 4.16 -11.50 6.74
N ALA A 88 4.88 -12.33 7.51
CA ALA A 88 6.32 -12.14 7.72
C ALA A 88 7.11 -12.17 6.41
N GLU A 89 6.81 -13.11 5.50
CA GLU A 89 7.44 -13.16 4.18
C GLU A 89 7.04 -11.97 3.28
N MET A 90 5.77 -11.54 3.33
CA MET A 90 5.31 -10.33 2.65
C MET A 90 6.06 -9.09 3.15
N ALA A 91 6.28 -8.97 4.47
CA ALA A 91 7.06 -7.91 5.07
C ALA A 91 8.51 -7.91 4.57
N LEU A 92 9.16 -9.09 4.51
CA LEU A 92 10.52 -9.21 3.99
C LEU A 92 10.61 -8.83 2.51
N SER A 93 9.62 -9.23 1.69
CA SER A 93 9.56 -8.84 0.29
C SER A 93 9.37 -7.32 0.15
N ALA A 94 8.45 -6.73 0.90
CA ALA A 94 8.17 -5.30 0.87
C ALA A 94 9.38 -4.46 1.31
N ALA A 95 10.13 -4.92 2.32
CA ALA A 95 11.36 -4.27 2.76
C ALA A 95 12.44 -4.27 1.65
N ARG A 96 12.61 -5.39 0.94
CA ARG A 96 13.53 -5.47 -0.22
C ARG A 96 13.10 -4.56 -1.36
N ASP A 97 11.79 -4.48 -1.61
CA ASP A 97 11.24 -3.60 -2.62
C ASP A 97 11.53 -2.13 -2.28
N LEU A 98 11.39 -1.72 -1.01
CA LEU A 98 11.74 -0.36 -0.56
C LEU A 98 13.24 -0.07 -0.66
N ASP A 99 14.10 -1.02 -0.32
CA ASP A 99 15.56 -0.87 -0.47
C ASP A 99 15.95 -0.59 -1.93
N ASN A 100 15.29 -1.26 -2.88
CA ASN A 100 15.49 -1.03 -4.31
C ASN A 100 14.95 0.32 -4.81
N MET A 101 13.88 0.85 -4.19
CA MET A 101 13.26 2.11 -4.62
C MET A 101 13.90 3.35 -4.00
N LYS A 102 14.49 3.22 -2.81
CA LYS A 102 15.03 4.29 -1.95
C LYS A 102 13.94 5.28 -1.51
N LEU A 103 13.79 5.44 -0.19
CA LEU A 103 12.81 6.35 0.41
C LEU A 103 13.35 7.79 0.42
N GLY A 104 13.19 8.50 -0.70
CA GLY A 104 13.68 9.86 -0.85
C GLY A 104 15.21 9.97 -0.86
N THR A 105 15.72 11.18 -0.66
CA THR A 105 17.16 11.48 -0.64
C THR A 105 17.84 11.00 0.63
N SER A 106 17.11 10.97 1.74
CA SER A 106 17.64 10.59 3.07
C SER A 106 17.48 9.10 3.40
N ASN A 107 16.80 8.32 2.55
CA ASN A 107 16.38 6.94 2.80
C ASN A 107 15.68 6.76 4.16
N LYS A 108 14.88 7.77 4.54
CA LYS A 108 14.13 7.84 5.79
C LYS A 108 12.71 8.26 5.47
N ALA A 109 11.75 7.61 6.12
CA ALA A 109 10.35 8.00 6.05
C ALA A 109 9.83 8.45 7.43
N ALA A 110 8.78 9.27 7.42
CA ALA A 110 7.94 9.52 8.57
C ALA A 110 6.67 8.69 8.44
N PHE A 111 6.25 8.07 9.53
CA PHE A 111 4.97 7.42 9.69
C PHE A 111 4.14 8.24 10.65
N GLU A 112 3.11 8.89 10.12
CA GLU A 112 2.15 9.66 10.89
C GLU A 112 0.89 8.82 11.03
N PHE A 113 0.36 8.71 12.24
CA PHE A 113 -0.85 7.92 12.46
C PHE A 113 -1.77 8.59 13.47
N ALA A 114 -3.06 8.31 13.37
CA ALA A 114 -4.04 8.76 14.35
C ALA A 114 -5.03 7.63 14.63
N ILE A 115 -5.37 7.44 15.91
CA ILE A 115 -6.32 6.42 16.35
C ILE A 115 -7.46 7.10 17.10
N SER A 116 -8.70 6.83 16.70
CA SER A 116 -9.88 7.30 17.42
C SER A 116 -10.22 6.40 18.60
N ASP A 117 -11.04 6.89 19.53
CA ASP A 117 -11.55 6.11 20.65
C ASP A 117 -12.44 4.92 20.21
N LYS A 118 -12.81 4.88 18.93
CA LYS A 118 -13.59 3.78 18.31
C LYS A 118 -12.73 2.81 17.50
N SER A 119 -11.42 2.88 17.66
CA SER A 119 -10.42 2.07 16.95
C SER A 119 -10.37 2.36 15.44
N GLU A 120 -10.89 3.52 15.01
CA GLU A 120 -10.71 3.98 13.64
C GLU A 120 -9.28 4.49 13.50
N PHE A 121 -8.66 4.21 12.37
CA PHE A 121 -7.24 4.34 12.18
C PHE A 121 -6.93 5.07 10.88
N LEU A 122 -6.16 6.15 11.00
CA LEU A 122 -5.61 6.90 9.89
C LEU A 122 -4.10 6.76 9.91
N ARG A 123 -3.51 6.65 8.73
CA ARG A 123 -2.06 6.63 8.55
C ARG A 123 -1.64 7.44 7.33
N GLY A 124 -0.45 8.00 7.41
CA GLY A 124 0.23 8.69 6.33
C GLY A 124 1.71 8.33 6.36
N TYR A 125 2.31 8.30 5.17
CA TYR A 125 3.74 8.10 5.01
C TYR A 125 4.31 9.22 4.15
N SER A 126 5.43 9.79 4.60
CA SER A 126 6.14 10.82 3.86
C SER A 126 7.64 10.58 3.90
N ALA A 127 8.35 11.07 2.89
CA ALA A 127 9.81 11.15 2.86
C ALA A 127 10.20 12.55 2.39
N ASP A 128 11.18 13.18 3.05
CA ASP A 128 11.64 14.54 2.76
C ASP A 128 10.48 15.58 2.68
N GLY A 129 9.43 15.39 3.50
CA GLY A 129 8.25 16.27 3.54
C GLY A 129 7.25 16.08 2.40
N GLN A 130 7.43 15.08 1.54
CA GLN A 130 6.53 14.74 0.44
C GLN A 130 5.87 13.38 0.68
N ALA A 131 4.65 13.21 0.18
CA ALA A 131 3.99 11.91 0.20
C ALA A 131 4.78 10.88 -0.61
N LEU A 132 4.79 9.62 -0.14
CA LEU A 132 5.42 8.54 -0.89
C LEU A 132 4.70 8.28 -2.22
N ASP A 133 5.45 7.82 -3.22
CA ASP A 133 4.87 7.33 -4.45
C ASP A 133 3.98 6.11 -4.18
N PRO A 134 2.99 5.81 -5.05
CA PRO A 134 2.03 4.73 -4.81
C PRO A 134 2.66 3.36 -4.58
N LYS A 135 3.82 3.08 -5.17
CA LYS A 135 4.48 1.78 -5.06
C LYS A 135 5.16 1.65 -3.70
N SER A 136 5.92 2.68 -3.29
CA SER A 136 6.50 2.74 -1.95
C SER A 136 5.44 2.73 -0.85
N LEU A 137 4.33 3.44 -1.07
CA LEU A 137 3.17 3.43 -0.17
C LEU A 137 2.60 2.01 0.01
N GLY A 138 2.43 1.27 -1.08
CA GLY A 138 1.96 -0.12 -1.03
C GLY A 138 2.89 -1.05 -0.23
N SER A 139 4.21 -0.87 -0.35
CA SER A 139 5.18 -1.62 0.45
C SER A 139 5.12 -1.25 1.94
N MET A 140 4.98 0.03 2.26
CA MET A 140 4.84 0.51 3.65
C MET A 140 3.54 0.01 4.29
N ASP A 141 2.44 -0.02 3.54
CA ASP A 141 1.18 -0.61 3.97
C ASP A 141 1.30 -2.12 4.23
N THR A 142 2.02 -2.83 3.35
CA THR A 142 2.29 -4.25 3.53
C THR A 142 3.07 -4.52 4.80
N LEU A 143 4.10 -3.71 5.08
CA LEU A 143 4.89 -3.80 6.31
C LEU A 143 4.04 -3.54 7.56
N PHE A 144 3.18 -2.52 7.54
CA PHE A 144 2.31 -2.19 8.67
C PHE A 144 1.28 -3.29 8.93
N ASN A 145 0.63 -3.80 7.88
CA ASN A 145 -0.31 -4.92 8.02
C ASN A 145 0.37 -6.19 8.55
N SER A 146 1.62 -6.42 8.15
CA SER A 146 2.40 -7.57 8.64
C SER A 146 2.77 -7.40 10.12
N TYR A 147 3.14 -6.19 10.53
CA TYR A 147 3.36 -5.85 11.93
C TYR A 147 2.10 -6.11 12.77
N LEU A 148 0.93 -5.63 12.32
CA LEU A 148 -0.34 -5.91 13.01
C LEU A 148 -0.61 -7.42 13.12
N ALA A 149 -0.35 -8.19 12.06
CA ALA A 149 -0.57 -9.63 12.06
C ALA A 149 0.30 -10.37 13.11
N GLU A 150 1.57 -9.96 13.29
CA GLU A 150 2.46 -10.50 14.32
C GLU A 150 1.90 -10.26 15.74
N HIS A 151 1.16 -9.16 15.92
CA HIS A 151 0.51 -8.79 17.18
C HIS A 151 -0.97 -9.20 17.27
N ASN A 152 -1.43 -10.14 16.44
CA ASN A 152 -2.81 -10.64 16.42
C ASN A 152 -3.85 -9.54 16.15
N MET A 153 -3.56 -8.61 15.24
CA MET A 153 -4.46 -7.55 14.83
C MET A 153 -4.63 -7.51 13.31
N VAL A 154 -5.74 -6.95 12.85
CA VAL A 154 -6.03 -6.73 11.43
C VAL A 154 -6.73 -5.39 11.22
N SER A 155 -6.42 -4.71 10.13
CA SER A 155 -7.08 -3.48 9.70
C SER A 155 -8.11 -3.80 8.62
N GLU A 156 -9.40 -3.60 8.90
CA GLU A 156 -10.47 -3.71 7.91
C GLU A 156 -11.32 -2.43 7.87
N GLY A 157 -11.46 -1.83 6.69
CA GLY A 157 -12.27 -0.61 6.51
C GLY A 157 -11.81 0.57 7.38
N SER A 158 -10.50 0.73 7.56
CA SER A 158 -9.90 1.74 8.44
C SER A 158 -10.24 1.57 9.93
N VAL A 159 -10.62 0.38 10.36
CA VAL A 159 -10.84 0.04 11.77
C VAL A 159 -9.92 -1.13 12.14
N LEU A 160 -9.30 -1.03 13.32
CA LEU A 160 -8.45 -2.08 13.86
C LEU A 160 -9.26 -3.08 14.69
N TYR A 161 -9.05 -4.36 14.42
CA TYR A 161 -9.71 -5.48 15.10
C TYR A 161 -8.68 -6.46 15.67
N GLU A 162 -9.07 -7.19 16.72
CA GLU A 162 -8.36 -8.42 17.09
C GLU A 162 -8.47 -9.43 15.95
N ALA A 163 -7.39 -10.12 15.63
CA ALA A 163 -7.34 -11.11 14.56
C ALA A 163 -7.26 -12.54 15.11
N THR A 164 -7.87 -13.45 14.36
CA THR A 164 -7.67 -14.89 14.50
C THR A 164 -6.37 -15.32 13.79
N ASP A 165 -5.92 -16.55 14.03
CA ASP A 165 -4.77 -17.14 13.33
C ASP A 165 -4.93 -17.25 11.81
N GLN A 166 -6.14 -17.01 11.29
CA GLN A 166 -6.44 -16.95 9.85
C GLN A 166 -6.44 -15.52 9.28
N GLY A 167 -6.11 -14.52 10.09
CA GLY A 167 -6.12 -13.11 9.67
C GLY A 167 -7.51 -12.51 9.50
N LYS A 168 -8.53 -13.10 10.12
CA LYS A 168 -9.90 -12.57 10.14
C LYS A 168 -10.19 -11.90 11.48
N PRO A 169 -11.04 -10.86 11.53
CA PRO A 169 -11.51 -10.28 12.78
C PRO A 169 -12.11 -11.34 13.68
N LYS A 170 -11.61 -11.43 14.91
CA LYS A 170 -12.15 -12.27 15.96
C LYS A 170 -13.55 -11.78 16.31
N LYS A 171 -14.45 -12.72 16.59
CA LYS A 171 -15.84 -12.43 16.90
C LYS A 171 -16.17 -12.80 18.34
N ASP A 172 -17.03 -12.02 18.97
CA ASP A 172 -17.60 -12.32 20.29
C ASP A 172 -18.67 -13.42 20.21
N ALA A 173 -19.31 -13.72 21.34
CA ALA A 173 -20.37 -14.72 21.42
C ALA A 173 -21.62 -14.37 20.58
N GLN A 174 -21.77 -13.11 20.20
CA GLN A 174 -22.87 -12.57 19.40
C GLN A 174 -22.51 -12.51 17.91
N GLY A 175 -21.28 -12.87 17.52
CA GLY A 175 -20.80 -12.84 16.15
C GLY A 175 -20.34 -11.45 15.68
N VAL A 176 -20.17 -10.49 16.59
CA VAL A 176 -19.70 -9.13 16.30
C VAL A 176 -18.18 -9.09 16.37
N ALA A 177 -17.54 -8.39 15.42
CA ALA A 177 -16.09 -8.27 15.37
C ALA A 177 -15.56 -7.48 16.58
N ILE A 178 -14.56 -8.03 17.26
CA ILE A 178 -13.92 -7.43 18.43
C ILE A 178 -12.91 -6.40 17.95
N LYS A 179 -13.17 -5.12 18.24
CA LYS A 179 -12.25 -4.03 17.94
C LYS A 179 -11.02 -4.11 18.84
N ALA A 180 -9.86 -3.75 18.29
CA ALA A 180 -8.64 -3.62 19.09
C ALA A 180 -8.77 -2.44 20.06
N ASP A 181 -8.21 -2.56 21.26
CA ASP A 181 -8.20 -1.46 22.21
C ASP A 181 -7.33 -0.30 21.69
N PRO A 182 -7.87 0.92 21.52
CA PRO A 182 -7.12 2.03 20.92
C PRO A 182 -5.86 2.39 21.69
N GLN A 183 -5.88 2.32 23.02
CA GLN A 183 -4.73 2.67 23.84
C GLN A 183 -3.64 1.61 23.72
N GLN A 184 -4.01 0.34 23.76
CA GLN A 184 -3.09 -0.77 23.53
C GLN A 184 -2.40 -0.66 22.17
N VAL A 185 -3.12 -0.25 21.12
CA VAL A 185 -2.51 -0.05 19.80
C VAL A 185 -1.53 1.12 19.80
N ARG A 186 -1.88 2.26 20.43
CA ARG A 186 -0.96 3.40 20.54
C ARG A 186 0.33 3.01 21.26
N ASP A 187 0.18 2.32 22.39
CA ASP A 187 1.30 1.87 23.22
C ASP A 187 2.17 0.88 22.43
N LEU A 188 1.55 -0.03 21.68
CA LEU A 188 2.22 -0.99 20.83
C LEU A 188 3.04 -0.30 19.73
N ILE A 189 2.44 0.60 18.95
CA ILE A 189 3.11 1.29 17.83
C ILE A 189 4.28 2.14 18.33
N ASN A 190 4.12 2.81 19.47
CA ASN A 190 5.10 3.73 20.04
C ASN A 190 6.12 3.04 20.97
N ASP A 191 6.07 1.71 21.13
CA ASP A 191 6.98 0.99 22.02
C ASP A 191 8.46 1.19 21.59
N PRO A 192 9.36 1.66 22.47
CA PRO A 192 10.74 1.93 22.10
C PRO A 192 11.58 0.70 21.72
N GLN A 193 11.14 -0.50 22.10
CA GLN A 193 11.84 -1.77 21.88
C GLN A 193 11.14 -2.66 20.85
N GLN A 194 9.82 -2.65 20.81
CA GLN A 194 8.98 -3.52 19.98
C GLN A 194 8.02 -2.76 19.06
N GLY A 195 8.10 -1.44 19.04
CA GLY A 195 7.23 -0.59 18.24
C GLY A 195 7.47 -0.69 16.74
N TYR A 196 6.60 -0.04 15.98
CA TYR A 196 6.62 -0.15 14.52
C TYR A 196 7.95 0.37 13.93
N ALA A 197 8.52 1.43 14.50
CA ALA A 197 9.85 1.92 14.09
C ALA A 197 10.95 0.86 14.25
N LYS A 198 10.94 0.11 15.37
CA LYS A 198 11.92 -0.96 15.65
C LYS A 198 11.71 -2.17 14.77
N TYR A 199 10.45 -2.53 14.53
CA TYR A 199 10.10 -3.58 13.59
C TYR A 199 10.67 -3.30 12.19
N LEU A 200 10.54 -2.07 11.70
CA LEU A 200 11.06 -1.64 10.41
C LEU A 200 12.59 -1.57 10.38
N GLU A 201 13.23 -1.08 11.45
CA GLU A 201 14.68 -1.04 11.59
C GLU A 201 15.29 -2.44 11.45
N GLY A 202 14.68 -3.44 12.09
CA GLY A 202 15.09 -4.85 11.96
C GLY A 202 14.98 -5.42 10.55
N LYS A 203 14.26 -4.74 9.64
CA LYS A 203 14.15 -5.09 8.22
C LYS A 203 14.92 -4.14 7.30
N GLY A 204 15.73 -3.24 7.87
CA GLY A 204 16.56 -2.29 7.12
C GLY A 204 15.83 -1.00 6.68
N VAL A 205 14.63 -0.75 7.19
CA VAL A 205 13.83 0.44 6.83
C VAL A 205 13.83 1.43 8.00
N ASN A 206 14.31 2.65 7.77
CA ASN A 206 14.38 3.68 8.81
C ASN A 206 13.15 4.58 8.81
N VAL A 207 12.37 4.55 9.89
CA VAL A 207 11.14 5.32 10.01
C VAL A 207 11.05 6.03 11.36
N THR A 208 10.54 7.26 11.33
CA THR A 208 10.15 7.98 12.55
C THR A 208 8.63 7.90 12.70
N CYS A 209 8.14 7.44 13.86
CA CYS A 209 6.71 7.37 14.13
C CYS A 209 6.24 8.62 14.88
N GLN A 210 5.11 9.19 14.46
CA GLN A 210 4.48 10.34 15.10
C GLN A 210 2.97 10.12 15.21
N GLU A 211 2.46 10.16 16.44
CA GLU A 211 1.03 10.15 16.68
C GLU A 211 0.45 11.55 16.46
N GLN A 212 -0.63 11.61 15.69
CA GLN A 212 -1.42 12.80 15.42
C GLN A 212 -2.76 12.69 16.14
N GLN A 213 -3.35 13.84 16.45
CA GLN A 213 -4.70 13.87 16.98
C GLN A 213 -5.70 13.43 15.90
N TYR A 214 -6.56 12.46 16.23
CA TYR A 214 -7.62 12.03 15.31
C TYR A 214 -8.55 13.22 14.97
N PRO A 215 -8.89 13.44 13.68
CA PRO A 215 -9.72 14.56 13.30
C PRO A 215 -11.10 14.45 13.98
N SER A 216 -11.49 15.53 14.65
CA SER A 216 -12.86 15.65 15.16
C SER A 216 -13.79 16.12 14.04
N PRO A 217 -15.08 15.75 14.04
CA PRO A 217 -16.03 16.15 12.99
C PRO A 217 -16.11 17.66 12.72
N GLN A 218 -15.72 18.51 13.69
CA GLN A 218 -15.64 19.96 13.52
C GLN A 218 -14.45 20.42 12.66
N LYS A 219 -13.32 19.69 12.68
CA LYS A 219 -12.14 20.00 11.85
C LYS A 219 -12.33 19.55 10.41
N ASP A 220 -13.11 18.50 10.13
CA ASP A 220 -13.40 18.05 8.76
C ASP A 220 -14.20 19.09 7.97
N MET A 221 -15.17 19.74 8.62
CA MET A 221 -15.92 20.84 8.00
C MET A 221 -15.00 22.04 7.69
N GLN A 222 -14.04 22.35 8.56
CA GLN A 222 -13.12 23.46 8.36
C GLN A 222 -12.01 23.15 7.34
N ALA A 223 -11.50 21.93 7.30
CA ALA A 223 -10.50 21.50 6.32
C ALA A 223 -11.11 21.39 4.90
N GLN A 224 -12.32 20.87 4.78
CA GLN A 224 -13.04 20.86 3.50
C GLN A 224 -13.39 22.28 3.03
N GLN A 225 -13.72 23.20 3.95
CA GLN A 225 -13.95 24.59 3.61
C GLN A 225 -12.64 25.28 3.17
N ALA A 226 -11.53 25.05 3.87
CA ALA A 226 -10.23 25.62 3.51
C ALA A 226 -9.69 25.11 2.15
N VAL A 227 -9.94 23.85 1.80
CA VAL A 227 -9.59 23.31 0.46
C VAL A 227 -10.47 23.94 -0.62
N LYS A 228 -11.77 24.10 -0.36
CA LYS A 228 -12.69 24.79 -1.30
C LYS A 228 -12.31 26.26 -1.48
N ASP A 229 -11.95 26.94 -0.40
CA ASP A 229 -11.54 28.34 -0.43
C ASP A 229 -10.19 28.50 -1.15
N ALA A 230 -9.24 27.57 -0.97
CA ALA A 230 -7.96 27.60 -1.68
C ALA A 230 -8.09 27.31 -3.19
N VAL A 231 -9.04 26.46 -3.59
CA VAL A 231 -9.36 26.20 -5.01
C VAL A 231 -10.07 27.42 -5.61
N ALA A 232 -11.01 28.03 -4.89
CA ALA A 232 -11.71 29.24 -5.35
C ALA A 232 -10.76 30.45 -5.50
N VAL A 233 -9.76 30.59 -4.62
CA VAL A 233 -8.74 31.63 -4.75
C VAL A 233 -7.86 31.41 -5.98
N LYS A 234 -7.47 30.16 -6.28
CA LYS A 234 -6.73 29.84 -7.52
C LYS A 234 -7.54 30.13 -8.78
N GLU A 235 -8.83 29.78 -8.78
CA GLU A 235 -9.72 30.01 -9.92
C GLU A 235 -10.02 31.51 -10.13
N SER A 236 -10.08 32.30 -9.05
CA SER A 236 -10.22 33.77 -9.12
C SER A 236 -8.95 34.50 -9.62
N LEU A 237 -7.76 33.94 -9.40
CA LEU A 237 -6.48 34.50 -9.87
C LEU A 237 -6.24 34.22 -11.36
N GLU A 238 -6.72 33.07 -11.87
CA GLU A 238 -6.67 32.74 -13.30
C GLU A 238 -7.74 33.49 -14.13
N ALA A 239 -8.90 33.82 -13.54
CA ALA A 239 -9.91 34.64 -14.20
C ALA A 239 -9.54 36.13 -14.31
N SER A 240 -8.68 36.66 -13.43
CA SER A 240 -8.28 38.08 -13.43
C SER A 240 -7.10 38.41 -14.36
N SER A 241 -6.52 37.43 -15.06
CA SER A 241 -5.36 37.62 -15.95
C SER A 241 -5.70 37.65 -17.44
N VAL A 242 -6.99 37.73 -17.81
CA VAL A 242 -7.46 37.87 -19.20
C VAL A 242 -8.32 39.13 -19.36
N GLU A 243 -7.79 40.31 -19.05
CA GLU A 243 -8.29 41.56 -19.62
C GLU A 243 -7.27 42.69 -19.45
N VAL A 244 -6.35 42.88 -20.41
CA VAL A 244 -5.78 44.20 -20.69
C VAL A 244 -5.58 44.38 -22.19
N GLU A 245 -6.18 45.47 -22.64
CA GLU A 245 -6.39 46.01 -23.98
C GLU A 245 -5.09 46.25 -24.78
N THR A 246 -5.20 46.09 -26.10
CA THR A 246 -4.24 46.59 -27.10
C THR A 246 -4.30 48.12 -27.20
N PRO A 247 -3.19 48.86 -27.06
CA PRO A 247 -3.13 50.26 -27.47
C PRO A 247 -2.48 50.41 -28.86
N THR A 248 -3.23 51.02 -29.77
CA THR A 248 -2.74 51.57 -31.05
C THR A 248 -1.89 52.81 -30.76
N ALA A 249 -0.64 52.83 -31.24
CA ALA A 249 0.28 53.93 -31.07
C ALA A 249 0.11 54.99 -32.17
N GLU A 250 -0.26 56.21 -31.80
CA GLU A 250 -0.03 57.41 -32.61
C GLU A 250 1.15 58.23 -32.07
N THR A 251 1.92 58.65 -33.06
CA THR A 251 3.14 59.44 -33.17
C THR A 251 3.27 60.67 -32.25
N GLN A 252 4.45 60.84 -31.63
CA GLN A 252 5.23 62.09 -31.64
C GLN A 252 6.60 61.90 -30.97
N SER A 253 7.68 62.08 -31.72
CA SER A 253 9.00 62.39 -31.15
C SER A 253 9.69 63.47 -31.99
N THR A 254 9.87 64.60 -31.33
CA THR A 254 10.71 65.74 -31.69
C THR A 254 12.21 65.41 -31.59
N MET A 255 13.06 66.00 -32.45
CA MET A 255 14.12 66.97 -32.07
C MET A 255 15.22 67.16 -33.13
N LYS A 256 15.58 68.46 -33.35
CA LYS A 256 16.91 69.09 -33.59
C LYS A 256 17.72 68.68 -34.85
N ALA A 257 18.53 69.54 -35.50
CA ALA A 257 19.18 70.81 -35.18
C ALA A 257 19.36 71.65 -36.49
N GLY A 258 19.47 72.98 -36.44
CA GLY A 258 20.77 73.67 -36.41
C GLY A 258 20.75 74.80 -37.46
N GLY A 259 21.44 75.90 -37.19
CA GLY A 259 21.53 77.07 -38.09
C GLY A 259 22.44 76.86 -39.29
#